data_AF-A0A969V7E3-F1
#
_entry.id   AF-A0A969V7E3-F1
#
_cell.length_a   1.000
_cell.length_b   1.000
_cell.length_c   1.000
_cell.angle_alpha   90.00
_cell.angle_beta   90.00
_cell.angle_gamma   90.00
#
_symmetry.space_group_name_H-M   'P 1'
#
loop_
_entity.id
_entity.type
_entity.pdbx_description
1 polymer ?
#
loop_
_entity_poly.entity_id
_entity_poly.type
_entity_poly.pdbx_seq_one_letter_code
_entity_poly.pdbx_strand_id
1 'polypeptide(L)'
;MKLDRITSNPNRINGQPCIRNLRLTVRRVIELLATYPDREELHREFPELEDEDIRQAIIFVSSYMDDRIIELQNHYETNLIKPDRAYPVWSPYDAVAAADTMLKVLEAAKNQNHV
;
A
#
# COMPACT_ATOMS: atom_id res chain seq x y z
N MET A 1 10.63 -26.24 -9.35
CA MET A 1 9.29 -26.29 -8.73
C MET A 1 8.25 -26.46 -9.85
N LYS A 2 7.23 -27.29 -9.68
CA LYS A 2 6.23 -27.56 -10.74
C LYS A 2 5.00 -26.68 -10.52
N LEU A 3 4.51 -26.05 -11.60
CA LEU A 3 3.27 -25.25 -11.62
C LEU A 3 2.16 -26.07 -12.29
N ASP A 4 1.58 -27.03 -11.58
CA ASP A 4 0.54 -27.92 -12.10
C ASP A 4 -0.89 -27.36 -11.94
N ARG A 5 -1.06 -26.31 -11.13
CA ARG A 5 -2.34 -25.59 -10.99
C ARG A 5 -2.51 -24.49 -12.05
N ILE A 6 -1.46 -24.13 -12.78
CA ILE A 6 -1.54 -23.10 -13.83
C ILE A 6 -1.63 -23.77 -15.19
N THR A 7 -2.63 -23.39 -15.98
CA THR A 7 -2.88 -23.92 -17.31
C THR A 7 -2.90 -22.78 -18.33
N SER A 8 -2.45 -23.06 -19.56
CA SER A 8 -2.62 -22.16 -20.70
C SER A 8 -3.15 -22.98 -21.87
N ASN A 9 -4.21 -22.47 -22.50
CA ASN A 9 -4.80 -23.09 -23.68
C ASN A 9 -5.17 -21.98 -24.67
N PRO A 10 -4.56 -21.93 -25.87
CA PRO A 10 -4.83 -20.90 -26.87
C PRO A 10 -6.33 -20.74 -27.23
N ASN A 11 -7.10 -21.82 -27.11
CA ASN A 11 -8.53 -21.85 -27.40
C ASN A 11 -9.41 -21.40 -26.21
N ARG A 12 -8.82 -21.01 -25.08
CA ARG A 12 -9.52 -20.55 -23.87
C ARG A 12 -8.91 -19.25 -23.36
N ILE A 13 -9.74 -18.23 -23.14
CA ILE A 13 -9.29 -16.92 -22.61
C ILE A 13 -8.07 -16.38 -23.36
N ASN A 14 -8.06 -16.52 -24.70
CA ASN A 14 -6.97 -16.08 -25.58
C ASN A 14 -5.58 -16.59 -25.17
N GLY A 15 -5.48 -17.79 -24.59
CA GLY A 15 -4.21 -18.37 -24.15
C GLY A 15 -3.66 -17.84 -22.83
N GLN A 16 -4.41 -16.98 -22.13
CA GLN A 16 -3.95 -16.44 -20.85
C GLN A 16 -3.75 -17.54 -19.80
N PRO A 17 -2.72 -17.42 -18.93
CA PRO A 17 -2.54 -18.32 -17.79
C PRO A 17 -3.77 -18.29 -16.87
N CYS A 18 -4.37 -19.45 -16.67
CA CYS A 18 -5.58 -19.66 -15.88
C CYS A 18 -5.35 -20.70 -14.78
N ILE A 19 -6.07 -20.57 -13.67
CA ILE A 19 -6.16 -21.62 -12.67
C ILE A 19 -6.80 -22.87 -13.27
N ARG A 20 -6.22 -24.04 -12.97
CA ARG A 20 -6.65 -25.37 -13.42
C ARG A 20 -8.16 -25.53 -13.34
N ASN A 21 -8.77 -25.97 -14.44
CA ASN A 21 -10.20 -26.22 -14.56
C ASN A 21 -11.13 -25.02 -14.29
N LEU A 22 -10.60 -23.85 -13.92
CA LEU A 22 -11.35 -22.62 -13.74
C LEU A 22 -11.22 -21.74 -15.00
N ARG A 23 -12.13 -20.78 -15.16
CA ARG A 23 -12.00 -19.70 -16.14
C ARG A 23 -11.49 -18.42 -15.48
N LEU A 24 -10.65 -18.59 -14.46
CA LEU A 24 -10.08 -17.53 -13.65
C LEU A 24 -8.61 -17.35 -14.02
N THR A 25 -8.24 -16.17 -14.49
CA THR A 25 -6.86 -15.88 -14.89
C THR A 25 -5.96 -15.71 -13.67
N VAL A 26 -4.67 -15.98 -13.82
CA VAL A 26 -3.67 -15.73 -12.75
C VAL A 26 -3.71 -14.26 -12.33
N ARG A 27 -3.79 -13.34 -13.30
CA ARG A 27 -3.97 -11.91 -13.03
C ARG A 27 -5.18 -11.64 -12.14
N ARG A 28 -6.33 -12.26 -12.46
CA ARG A 28 -7.55 -12.06 -11.68
C ARG A 28 -7.38 -12.56 -10.25
N VAL A 29 -6.70 -13.69 -10.03
CA VAL A 29 -6.39 -14.17 -8.67
C VAL A 29 -5.60 -13.12 -7.89
N ILE A 30 -4.56 -12.52 -8.49
CA ILE A 30 -3.79 -11.46 -7.81
C ILE A 30 -4.67 -10.24 -7.48
N GLU A 31 -5.57 -9.83 -8.38
CA GLU A 31 -6.53 -8.75 -8.11
C GLU A 31 -7.48 -9.10 -6.95
N LEU A 32 -7.92 -10.36 -6.87
CA LEU A 32 -8.78 -10.83 -5.77
C LEU A 32 -8.03 -10.78 -4.43
N LEU A 33 -6.75 -11.15 -4.39
CA LEU A 33 -5.94 -11.03 -3.15
C LEU A 33 -5.81 -9.59 -2.65
N ALA A 34 -5.79 -8.61 -3.55
CA ALA A 34 -5.80 -7.20 -3.18
C ALA A 34 -7.18 -6.70 -2.75
N THR A 35 -8.25 -7.32 -3.27
CA THR A 35 -9.65 -6.95 -2.97
C THR A 35 -10.12 -7.53 -1.64
N TYR A 36 -9.74 -8.78 -1.35
CA TYR A 36 -10.18 -9.53 -0.17
C TYR A 36 -8.99 -9.75 0.77
N PRO A 37 -8.77 -8.84 1.74
CA PRO A 37 -7.70 -9.01 2.73
C PRO A 37 -7.97 -10.17 3.69
N ASP A 38 -9.24 -10.53 3.90
CA ASP A 38 -9.64 -11.73 4.64
C ASP A 38 -9.71 -12.95 3.69
N ARG A 39 -8.98 -14.00 4.07
CA ARG A 39 -8.92 -15.27 3.35
C ARG A 39 -10.24 -16.03 3.40
N GLU A 40 -10.94 -15.96 4.53
CA GLU A 40 -12.22 -16.65 4.69
C GLU A 40 -13.31 -16.01 3.82
N GLU A 41 -13.29 -14.68 3.68
CA GLU A 41 -14.18 -13.97 2.75
C GLU A 41 -13.90 -14.32 1.30
N LEU A 42 -12.62 -14.36 0.90
CA LEU A 42 -12.22 -14.80 -0.44
C LEU A 42 -12.76 -16.21 -0.75
N HIS A 43 -12.61 -17.16 0.18
CA HIS A 43 -13.07 -18.54 0.00
C HIS A 43 -14.60 -18.66 0.02
N ARG A 44 -15.32 -17.79 0.72
CA ARG A 44 -16.79 -17.73 0.63
C ARG A 44 -17.27 -17.28 -0.74
N GLU A 45 -16.62 -16.26 -1.31
CA GLU A 45 -16.98 -15.71 -2.62
C GLU A 45 -16.49 -16.59 -3.79
N PHE A 46 -15.34 -17.26 -3.61
CA PHE A 46 -14.70 -18.12 -4.60
C PHE A 46 -14.40 -19.52 -4.02
N PRO A 47 -15.44 -20.33 -3.70
CA PRO A 47 -15.28 -21.61 -2.99
C PRO A 47 -14.54 -22.68 -3.78
N GLU A 48 -14.45 -22.52 -5.10
CA GLU A 48 -13.68 -23.37 -6.01
C GLU A 48 -12.17 -23.10 -6.03
N LEU A 49 -11.74 -21.99 -5.44
CA LEU A 49 -10.34 -21.57 -5.43
C LEU A 49 -9.62 -22.18 -4.22
N GLU A 50 -8.65 -23.06 -4.46
CA GLU A 50 -7.86 -23.65 -3.36
C GLU A 50 -6.68 -22.74 -2.97
N ASP A 51 -6.21 -22.84 -1.73
CA ASP A 51 -5.00 -22.13 -1.29
C ASP A 51 -3.77 -22.46 -2.16
N GLU A 52 -3.69 -23.69 -2.65
CA GLU A 52 -2.63 -24.13 -3.55
C GLU A 52 -2.69 -23.45 -4.92
N ASP A 53 -3.89 -23.14 -5.42
CA ASP A 53 -4.07 -22.38 -6.67
C ASP A 53 -3.52 -20.95 -6.50
N ILE A 54 -3.79 -20.34 -5.35
CA ILE A 54 -3.32 -19.00 -5.00
C ILE A 54 -1.80 -18.98 -4.83
N ARG A 55 -1.25 -19.97 -4.12
CA ARG A 55 0.18 -20.10 -3.91
C ARG A 55 0.93 -20.24 -5.24
N GLN A 56 0.45 -21.09 -6.15
CA GLN A 56 1.08 -21.25 -7.46
C GLN A 56 0.86 -20.05 -8.38
N ALA A 57 -0.26 -19.33 -8.25
CA ALA A 57 -0.48 -18.06 -8.96
C ALA A 57 0.56 -17.01 -8.57
N ILE A 58 0.85 -16.86 -7.27
CA ILE A 58 1.88 -15.94 -6.78
C ILE A 58 3.24 -16.33 -7.32
N ILE A 59 3.61 -17.61 -7.22
CA ILE A 59 4.91 -18.12 -7.72
C ILE A 59 5.04 -17.92 -9.23
N PHE A 60 3.96 -18.18 -9.98
CA PHE A 60 3.93 -17.92 -11.41
C PHE A 60 4.25 -16.45 -11.67
N VAL A 61 3.55 -15.50 -11.04
CA VAL A 61 3.77 -14.07 -11.26
C VAL A 61 5.17 -13.63 -10.84
N SER A 62 5.63 -14.05 -9.66
CA SER A 62 6.98 -13.74 -9.18
C SER A 62 8.06 -14.21 -10.16
N SER A 63 7.84 -15.31 -10.89
CA SER A 63 8.82 -15.78 -11.89
C SER A 63 8.98 -14.89 -13.13
N TYR A 64 8.05 -13.95 -13.37
CA TYR A 64 8.15 -12.95 -14.45
C TYR A 64 8.65 -11.59 -13.96
N MET A 65 8.82 -11.42 -12.65
CA MET A 65 9.31 -10.18 -12.10
C MET A 65 10.83 -10.20 -12.10
N ASP A 66 11.43 -9.14 -12.64
CA ASP A 66 12.87 -8.93 -12.52
C ASP A 66 13.19 -8.31 -11.16
N ASP A 67 14.30 -8.71 -10.54
CA ASP A 67 14.86 -8.10 -9.33
C ASP A 67 15.48 -6.73 -9.64
N ARG A 68 14.66 -5.80 -10.12
CA ARG A 68 15.06 -4.42 -10.39
C ARG A 68 14.68 -3.52 -9.23
N ILE A 69 15.57 -2.58 -8.91
CA ILE A 69 15.26 -1.48 -8.00
C ILE A 69 14.29 -0.55 -8.75
N ILE A 70 13.09 -0.40 -8.19
CA ILE A 70 12.08 0.54 -8.68
C ILE A 70 12.05 1.71 -7.70
N GLU A 71 12.40 2.91 -8.17
CA GLU A 71 12.16 4.13 -7.41
C GLU A 71 10.66 4.42 -7.40
N LEU A 72 10.03 4.28 -6.24
CA LEU A 72 8.65 4.69 -6.05
C LEU A 72 8.62 6.21 -5.90
N GLN A 73 7.80 6.90 -6.70
CA GLN A 73 7.54 8.31 -6.49
C GLN A 73 6.83 8.48 -5.13
N ASN A 74 7.58 8.88 -4.11
CA ASN A 74 6.99 9.38 -2.89
C ASN A 74 6.36 10.73 -3.23
N HIS A 75 5.03 10.77 -3.35
CA HIS A 75 4.29 12.03 -3.34
C HIS A 75 4.33 12.60 -1.91
N TYR A 76 5.49 13.12 -1.50
CA TYR A 76 5.50 14.10 -0.43
C TYR A 76 4.89 15.37 -1.02
N GLU A 77 3.73 15.81 -0.51
CA GLU A 77 3.09 17.03 -0.99
C GLU A 77 3.88 18.29 -0.52
N THR A 78 5.15 18.43 -0.91
CA THR A 78 5.95 19.65 -0.64
C THR A 78 5.44 20.87 -1.38
N ASN A 79 4.58 20.69 -2.39
CA ASN A 79 3.94 21.77 -3.11
C ASN A 79 2.66 22.30 -2.42
N LEU A 80 2.32 21.82 -1.22
CA LEU A 80 1.22 22.41 -0.45
C LEU A 80 1.50 23.83 -0.01
N ILE A 81 2.76 24.21 0.24
CA ILE A 81 3.11 25.55 0.72
C ILE A 81 3.48 26.41 -0.49
N LYS A 82 2.50 27.18 -0.99
CA LYS A 82 2.77 28.24 -1.96
C LYS A 82 3.31 29.47 -1.22
N PRO A 83 4.45 30.06 -1.63
CA PRO A 83 5.08 31.16 -0.91
C PRO A 83 4.21 32.43 -0.81
N ASP A 84 3.20 32.56 -1.66
CA ASP A 84 2.27 33.68 -1.74
C ASP A 84 0.89 33.41 -1.12
N ARG A 85 0.71 32.27 -0.44
CA ARG A 85 -0.58 31.87 0.12
C ARG A 85 -0.51 31.73 1.64
N ALA A 86 -1.39 32.46 2.34
CA ALA A 86 -1.59 32.26 3.77
C ALA A 86 -2.38 30.96 3.98
N TYR A 87 -1.79 30.03 4.71
CA TYR A 87 -2.47 28.81 5.14
C TYR A 87 -2.91 29.00 6.60
N PRO A 88 -4.16 28.69 6.95
CA PRO A 88 -4.54 28.63 8.35
C PRO A 88 -3.68 27.55 9.00
N VAL A 89 -2.78 27.95 9.91
CA VAL A 89 -2.04 27.01 10.74
C VAL A 89 -3.07 26.31 11.61
N TRP A 90 -3.49 25.12 11.20
CA TRP A 90 -4.15 24.22 12.13
C TRP A 90 -3.06 23.66 13.05
N SER A 91 -2.84 24.36 14.16
CA SER A 91 -2.08 23.83 15.26
C SER A 91 -3.06 23.07 16.16
N PRO A 92 -2.77 21.80 16.52
CA PRO A 92 -3.54 21.11 17.56
C PRO A 92 -3.43 21.80 18.93
N TYR A 93 -2.53 22.79 19.06
CA TYR A 93 -2.38 23.66 20.21
C TYR A 93 -2.92 25.06 19.89
N ASP A 94 -3.79 25.57 20.77
CA ASP A 94 -4.24 26.97 20.74
C ASP A 94 -3.01 27.91 20.69
N ALA A 95 -3.03 28.87 19.75
CA ALA A 95 -1.94 29.82 19.54
C ALA A 95 -1.60 30.59 20.82
N VAL A 96 -2.58 30.80 21.70
CA VAL A 96 -2.39 31.42 23.02
C VAL A 96 -1.52 30.54 23.92
N ALA A 97 -1.79 29.23 23.97
CA ALA A 97 -1.06 28.28 24.79
C ALA A 97 0.40 28.11 24.34
N ALA A 98 0.64 28.15 23.02
CA ALA A 98 2.00 28.13 22.46
C ALA A 98 2.78 29.41 22.83
N ALA A 99 2.14 30.58 22.71
CA ALA A 99 2.74 31.86 23.08
C ALA A 99 3.10 31.94 24.58
N ASP A 100 2.19 31.50 25.45
CA ASP A 100 2.41 31.45 26.90
C ASP A 100 3.59 30.52 27.27
N THR A 101 3.70 29.38 26.59
CA THR A 101 4.80 28.44 26.82
C THR A 101 6.13 29.07 26.41
N MET A 102 6.17 29.75 25.27
CA MET A 102 7.37 30.42 24.78
C MET A 102 7.78 31.58 25.69
N LEU A 103 6.82 32.35 26.21
CA LEU A 103 7.07 33.43 27.18
C LEU A 103 7.68 32.87 28.47
N LYS A 104 7.13 31.79 29.02
CA LYS A 104 7.67 31.11 30.22
C LYS A 104 9.10 30.63 30.01
N VAL A 105 9.42 30.08 28.84
CA VAL A 105 10.78 29.64 28.50
C VAL A 105 11.75 30.83 28.46
N LEU A 106 11.34 31.94 27.85
CA LEU A 106 12.16 33.15 27.78
C LEU A 106 12.40 33.79 29.15
N GLU A 107 11.38 33.82 30.02
CA GLU A 107 11.50 34.31 31.40
C GLU A 107 12.42 33.41 32.24
N ALA A 108 12.28 32.09 32.12
CA ALA A 108 13.16 31.13 32.79
C ALA A 108 14.62 31.29 32.34
N ALA A 109 14.86 31.49 31.04
CA ALA A 109 16.20 31.76 30.51
C ALA A 109 16.78 33.10 30.99
N LYS A 110 15.94 34.14 31.14
CA LYS A 110 16.37 35.44 31.65
C LYS A 110 16.78 35.38 33.13
N ASN A 111 16.09 34.56 33.92
CA ASN A 111 16.38 34.36 35.34
C ASN A 111 17.63 33.48 35.59
N GLN A 112 18.00 32.62 34.64
CA GLN A 112 19.24 31.84 34.71
C GLN A 112 20.49 32.67 34.38
N ASN A 113 20.35 33.76 33.63
CA ASN A 113 21.46 34.64 33.24
C ASN A 113 21.76 35.78 34.26
N HIS A 114 21.12 35.77 35.44
CA HIS A 114 21.33 36.76 36.51
C HIS A 114 21.92 36.16 37.80
N VAL A 115 22.69 35.07 37.69
CA VAL A 115 23.55 34.53 38.75
C VAL A 115 25.01 34.66 38.34
#